data_AF-A0A0L0EL18-F1
#
_entry.id   AF-A0A0L0EL18-F1
#
_cell.length_a   1.000
_cell.length_b   1.000
_cell.length_c   1.000
_cell.angle_alpha   90.00
_cell.angle_beta   90.00
_cell.angle_gamma   90.00
#
_symmetry.space_group_name_H-M   'P 1'
#
loop_
_entity.id
_entity.type
_entity.pdbx_description
1 polymer ?
#
loop_
_entity_poly.entity_id
_entity_poly.type
_entity_poly.pdbx_seq_one_letter_code
_entity_poly.pdbx_strand_id
1 'polypeptide(L)' 'MRLNGIQRLLETGLIVSTAAAIFTLCALISFDPADPAWTQTGEFIKVNNITGAAGAWVADILLLSFGWLAF' A
#
# COMPACT_ATOMS: atom_id res chain seq x y z
N MET A 1 -4.98 -32.58 -14.60
CA MET A 1 -5.89 -31.52 -15.07
C MET A 1 -5.05 -30.32 -15.51
N ARG A 2 -5.25 -29.82 -16.73
CA ARG A 2 -4.49 -28.70 -17.31
C ARG A 2 -5.33 -27.44 -17.13
N LEU A 3 -4.85 -26.48 -16.35
CA LEU A 3 -5.57 -25.22 -16.06
C LEU A 3 -5.87 -24.48 -17.37
N ASN A 4 -7.14 -24.09 -17.56
CA ASN A 4 -7.57 -23.25 -18.68
C ASN A 4 -6.91 -21.86 -18.56
N GLY A 5 -6.68 -21.17 -19.68
CA GLY A 5 -6.06 -19.84 -19.71
C GLY A 5 -6.73 -18.83 -18.77
N ILE A 6 -8.07 -18.86 -18.69
CA ILE A 6 -8.85 -18.03 -17.77
C ILE A 6 -8.54 -18.36 -16.30
N GLN A 7 -8.43 -19.65 -15.95
CA GLN A 7 -8.14 -20.07 -14.58
C GLN A 7 -6.75 -19.59 -14.13
N ARG A 8 -5.76 -19.63 -15.04
CA ARG A 8 -4.41 -19.10 -14.76
C ARG A 8 -4.40 -17.59 -14.56
N LEU A 9 -5.19 -16.86 -15.34
CA LEU A 9 -5.35 -15.41 -15.17
C LEU A 9 -6.00 -15.08 -13.83
N LEU A 10 -7.05 -15.79 -13.45
CA LEU A 10 -7.73 -15.61 -12.17
C LEU A 10 -6.81 -15.95 -10.98
N GLU A 11 -6.08 -17.06 -11.06
CA GLU A 11 -5.11 -17.47 -10.03
C GLU A 11 -3.99 -16.44 -9.87
N THR A 12 -3.42 -15.96 -10.98
CA THR A 12 -2.39 -14.91 -10.95
C THR A 12 -2.95 -13.61 -10.40
N GLY A 13 -4.16 -13.23 -10.80
CA GLY A 13 -4.85 -12.05 -10.29
C GLY A 13 -5.11 -12.15 -8.79
N LEU A 14 -5.50 -13.32 -8.28
CA LEU A 14 -5.70 -13.56 -6.86
C LEU A 14 -4.37 -13.40 -6.08
N ILE A 15 -3.27 -13.95 -6.59
CA ILE A 15 -1.96 -13.83 -5.95
C ILE A 15 -1.50 -12.36 -5.91
N VAL A 16 -1.58 -11.66 -7.04
CA VAL A 16 -1.15 -10.24 -7.12
C VAL A 16 -2.02 -9.36 -6.23
N SER A 17 -3.34 -9.53 -6.26
CA SER A 17 -4.27 -8.77 -5.41
C SER A 17 -4.04 -9.05 -3.93
N THR A 18 -3.80 -10.31 -3.54
CA THR A 18 -3.48 -10.66 -2.16
C THR A 18 -2.16 -10.03 -1.70
N ALA A 19 -1.12 -10.07 -2.54
CA ALA A 19 0.16 -9.43 -2.24
C ALA A 19 0.01 -7.90 -2.11
N ALA A 20 -0.76 -7.26 -3.01
CA ALA A 20 -1.05 -5.83 -2.94
C ALA A 20 -1.85 -5.47 -1.68
N ALA A 21 -2.81 -6.31 -1.26
CA ALA A 21 -3.57 -6.11 -0.04
C ALA A 21 -2.67 -6.19 1.20
N ILE A 22 -1.79 -7.20 1.28
CA ILE A 22 -0.83 -7.35 2.39
C ILE A 22 0.12 -6.14 2.43
N PHE A 23 0.68 -5.74 1.29
CA PHE A 23 1.53 -4.56 1.20
C PHE A 23 0.81 -3.32 1.71
N THR A 24 -0.44 -3.11 1.28
CA THR A 24 -1.25 -1.96 1.67
C THR A 24 -1.57 -1.96 3.17
N LEU A 25 -1.90 -3.11 3.74
CA LEU A 25 -2.14 -3.24 5.18
C LEU A 25 -0.88 -2.94 5.99
N CYS A 26 0.27 -3.48 5.58
CA CYS A 26 1.56 -3.17 6.19
C CYS A 26 1.87 -1.67 6.13
N ALA A 27 1.68 -1.06 4.96
CA ALA A 27 1.89 0.36 4.75
C ALA A 27 1.01 1.23 5.67
N LEU A 28 -0.27 0.88 5.82
CA LEU A 28 -1.22 1.60 6.68
C LEU A 28 -0.93 1.42 8.17
N ILE A 29 -0.64 0.20 8.61
CA ILE A 29 -0.36 -0.10 10.03
C ILE A 29 0.90 0.62 10.50
N SER A 30 1.91 0.74 9.63
CA SER A 30 3.16 1.43 9.94
C SER A 30 3.21 2.86 9.39
N PHE A 31 2.06 3.52 9.22
CA PHE A 31 2.06 4.92 8.78
C PHE A 31 2.67 5.83 9.85
N ASP A 32 3.60 6.69 9.44
CA ASP A 32 4.26 7.67 10.30
C ASP A 32 4.19 9.06 9.63
N PRO A 33 3.59 10.08 10.26
CA PRO A 33 3.55 11.45 9.74
C PRO A 33 4.94 12.10 9.52
N ALA A 34 5.99 11.57 10.15
CA ALA A 34 7.36 12.03 9.93
C ALA A 34 7.96 11.50 8.61
N ASP A 35 7.33 10.51 7.98
CA ASP A 35 7.80 9.99 6.71
C ASP A 35 7.45 10.94 5.54
N PRO A 36 8.33 11.06 4.54
CA PRO A 36 8.05 11.88 3.37
C PRO A 36 6.91 11.29 2.53
N ALA A 37 5.84 12.05 2.34
CA ALA A 37 4.69 11.67 1.53
C ALA A 37 4.11 12.88 0.78
N TRP A 38 2.96 12.72 0.11
CA TRP A 38 2.35 13.81 -0.65
C TRP A 38 1.92 14.96 0.26
N THR A 39 1.26 14.63 1.37
CA THR A 39 0.77 15.62 2.34
C THR A 39 1.76 15.88 3.49
N GLN A 40 2.67 14.94 3.74
CA GLN A 40 3.62 14.99 4.85
C GLN A 40 5.00 15.48 4.39
N THR A 41 5.51 16.53 5.02
CA THR A 41 6.82 17.14 4.70
C THR A 41 7.95 16.49 5.50
N GLY A 42 8.05 15.17 5.44
CA GLY A 42 9.11 14.39 6.10
C GLY A 42 10.46 14.45 5.37
N GLU A 43 11.54 14.06 6.05
CA GLU A 43 12.87 13.96 5.44
C GLU A 43 13.10 12.57 4.83
N PHE A 44 13.61 12.50 3.60
CA PHE A 44 13.95 11.23 2.93
C PHE A 44 15.16 10.50 3.53
N ILE A 45 15.78 11.04 4.57
CA ILE A 45 16.96 10.47 5.23
C ILE A 45 16.60 9.17 5.94
N LYS A 46 15.39 9.09 6.51
CA LYS A 46 14.93 7.91 7.24
C LYS A 46 13.43 7.75 7.09
N VAL A 47 13.02 6.67 6.44
CA VAL A 47 11.61 6.27 6.34
C VAL A 47 11.33 5.18 7.36
N ASN A 48 10.33 5.40 8.21
CA ASN A 48 9.95 4.51 9.29
C ASN A 48 8.90 3.47 8.86
N ASN A 49 8.16 3.74 7.78
CA ASN A 49 7.23 2.79 7.19
C ASN A 49 7.96 1.49 6.80
N ILE A 50 7.42 0.34 7.23
CA ILE A 50 8.06 -0.96 7.02
C ILE A 50 8.09 -1.38 5.55
N THR A 51 7.21 -0.78 4.73
CA THR A 51 7.19 -0.95 3.28
C THR A 51 7.95 0.14 2.54
N GLY A 52 8.69 0.99 3.27
CA GLY A 52 9.55 2.05 2.77
C GLY A 52 8.77 3.27 2.25
N ALA A 53 9.45 4.10 1.46
CA ALA A 53 8.88 5.36 0.95
C ALA A 53 7.61 5.15 0.11
N ALA A 54 7.57 4.09 -0.70
CA ALA A 54 6.39 3.72 -1.48
C ALA A 54 5.19 3.43 -0.57
N GLY A 55 5.43 2.75 0.55
CA GLY A 55 4.46 2.51 1.61
C GLY A 55 3.88 3.77 2.21
N ALA A 56 4.78 4.67 2.64
CA ALA A 56 4.40 5.95 3.22
C ALA A 56 3.49 6.75 2.27
N TRP A 57 3.84 6.78 0.99
CA TRP A 57 3.03 7.43 -0.05
C TRP A 57 1.66 6.78 -0.25
N VAL A 58 1.60 5.45 -0.34
CA VAL A 58 0.33 4.72 -0.53
C VAL A 58 -0.57 4.95 0.68
N ALA A 59 -0.03 4.83 1.90
CA ALA A 59 -0.78 5.03 3.13
C ALA A 59 -1.29 6.47 3.26
N ASP A 60 -0.46 7.47 2.94
CA ASP A 60 -0.84 8.89 2.95
C ASP A 60 -2.00 9.19 2.01
N ILE A 61 -1.92 8.72 0.76
CA ILE A 61 -2.99 8.93 -0.23
C ILE A 61 -4.28 8.21 0.17
N LEU A 62 -4.19 6.98 0.70
CA LEU A 62 -5.36 6.24 1.16
C LEU A 62 -6.02 6.91 2.37
N LEU A 63 -5.24 7.38 3.34
CA LEU A 63 -5.76 8.10 4.51
C LEU A 63 -6.34 9.46 4.11
N LEU A 64 -5.73 10.18 3.17
CA LEU A 64 -6.31 11.38 2.59
C LEU A 64 -7.66 11.07 1.91
N SER A 65 -7.68 10.05 1.05
CA SER A 65 -8.84 9.73 0.21
C SER A 65 -10.01 9.13 0.97
N PHE A 66 -9.76 8.28 1.97
CA PHE A 66 -10.79 7.54 2.71
C PHE A 66 -10.92 7.97 4.17
N GLY A 67 -9.84 8.46 4.79
CA GLY A 67 -9.81 8.85 6.19
C GLY A 67 -10.26 10.29 6.43
N TRP A 68 -9.87 11.24 5.57
CA TRP A 68 -10.31 12.64 5.72
C TRP A 68 -11.72 12.91 5.20
N LEU A 69 -12.23 12.09 4.26
CA LEU A 69 -13.65 12.16 3.85
C LEU A 69 -14.63 11.71 4.97
N ALA A 70 -14.12 11.12 6.06
CA ALA A 70 -14.94 10.62 7.16
C ALA A 70 -15.20 11.67 8.27
N PHE A 71 -14.59 12.86 8.20
CA PHE A 71 -14.77 13.98 9.13
C PHE A 71 -15.26 15.24 8.41
#